data_AF-A0A0V0J920-F1
#
_entry.id   AF-A0A0V0J920-F1
#
_cell.length_a   1.000
_cell.length_b   1.000
_cell.length_c   1.000
_cell.angle_alpha   90.00
_cell.angle_beta   90.00
_cell.angle_gamma   90.00
#
_symmetry.space_group_name_H-M   'P 1'
#
loop_
_entity.id
_entity.type
_entity.pdbx_description
1 polymer ?
#
loop_
_entity_poly.entity_id
_entity_poly.type
_entity_poly.pdbx_seq_one_letter_code
_entity_poly.pdbx_strand_id
1 'polypeptide(L)'
;MSSDLEYLVEMGWTRDHAEKALKETNYQGLQAALEWIVDHPPEEKEPAKTSTIEGDLSADQEPPLTALVCQSYKCEDCGKQLKSEEEIQVHSARTGHANFSESADTVKPLTEEEKQAQIKRISEYLEKKKIQRQEEERVRQIEDEKRRREQGKTLVSAKIKFQEEEMRRVAEQTRREKAEDKAYRERLRAEIARDREEKMARAAAAKAEASGSPLPPSPVHQPVAATTPKNAPTYSRPTECRLQVRTPTGQPVVATFKPSEPLSAVVLYVSQQWPGAPPNGVDTREITLQTTFPTRKFTEEDLQRSLEDLGLCPSAVLMAQHKPVY
;
A
#
# COMPACT_ATOMS: atom_id res chain seq x y z
N MET A 1 24.40 34.45 3.53
CA MET A 1 25.27 34.14 2.37
C MET A 1 26.67 34.69 2.62
N SER A 2 26.80 35.96 2.99
CA SER A 2 28.09 36.55 3.40
C SER A 2 28.51 36.18 4.84
N SER A 3 27.55 35.94 5.74
CA SER A 3 27.81 35.59 7.16
C SER A 3 28.75 34.40 7.35
N ASP A 4 28.52 33.32 6.61
CA ASP A 4 29.27 32.07 6.79
C ASP A 4 30.67 32.18 6.18
N LEU A 5 30.80 32.96 5.11
CA LEU A 5 32.07 33.29 4.45
C LEU A 5 32.89 34.23 5.33
N GLU A 6 32.28 35.28 5.88
CA GLU A 6 32.89 36.21 6.84
C GLU A 6 33.40 35.46 8.06
N TYR A 7 32.60 34.55 8.63
CA TYR A 7 33.00 33.74 9.77
C TYR A 7 34.16 32.79 9.46
N LEU A 8 34.21 32.21 8.25
CA LEU A 8 35.36 31.38 7.83
C LEU A 8 36.63 32.21 7.63
N VAL A 9 36.52 33.43 7.11
CA VAL A 9 37.65 34.37 6.98
C VAL A 9 38.13 34.84 8.36
N GLU A 10 37.20 35.10 9.29
CA GLU A 10 37.48 35.46 10.68
C GLU A 10 38.20 34.31 11.43
N MET A 11 37.88 33.06 11.10
CA MET A 11 38.56 31.85 11.58
C MET A 11 39.96 31.64 10.96
N GLY A 12 40.42 32.54 10.08
CA GLY A 12 41.77 32.55 9.51
C GLY A 12 41.92 31.80 8.18
N TRP A 13 40.83 31.41 7.52
CA TRP A 13 40.88 30.79 6.20
C TRP A 13 40.90 31.85 5.09
N THR A 14 41.64 31.60 4.00
CA THR A 14 41.64 32.53 2.86
C THR A 14 40.25 32.61 2.23
N ARG A 15 39.85 33.81 1.79
CA ARG A 15 38.52 34.05 1.22
C ARG A 15 38.19 33.10 0.06
N ASP A 16 39.16 32.83 -0.81
CA ASP A 16 39.01 31.92 -1.94
C ASP A 16 38.77 30.47 -1.51
N HIS A 17 39.41 30.04 -0.42
CA HIS A 17 39.27 28.69 0.10
C HIS A 17 37.95 28.51 0.85
N ALA A 18 37.53 29.50 1.63
CA ALA A 18 36.23 29.56 2.28
C ALA A 18 35.07 29.57 1.26
N GLU A 19 35.21 30.33 0.17
CA GLU A 19 34.24 30.33 -0.93
C GLU A 19 34.17 28.98 -1.65
N LYS A 20 35.32 28.33 -1.85
CA LYS A 20 35.37 26.99 -2.46
C LYS A 20 34.67 25.96 -1.57
N ALA A 21 34.92 25.99 -0.26
CA ALA A 21 34.26 25.12 0.70
C ALA A 21 32.75 25.29 0.72
N LEU A 22 32.26 26.54 0.68
CA LEU A 22 30.83 26.82 0.64
C LEU A 22 30.18 26.38 -0.68
N LYS A 23 30.89 26.50 -1.81
CA LYS A 23 30.43 26.00 -3.11
C LYS A 23 30.34 24.47 -3.14
N GLU A 24 31.36 23.77 -2.65
CA GLU A 24 31.41 22.30 -2.64
C GLU A 24 30.39 21.69 -1.67
N THR A 25 30.10 22.40 -0.57
CA THR A 25 29.08 21.99 0.41
C THR A 25 27.68 22.49 0.06
N ASN A 26 27.48 23.08 -1.13
CA ASN A 26 26.20 23.65 -1.58
C ASN A 26 25.55 24.60 -0.55
N TYR A 27 26.36 25.36 0.19
CA TYR A 27 25.90 26.28 1.22
C TYR A 27 25.00 25.61 2.29
N GLN A 28 25.30 24.36 2.66
CA GLN A 28 24.60 23.64 3.75
C GLN A 28 24.88 24.21 5.16
N GLY A 29 25.64 25.29 5.24
CA GLY A 29 25.95 26.05 6.46
C GLY A 29 27.43 25.99 6.84
N LEU A 30 27.84 26.89 7.72
CA LEU A 30 29.21 27.03 8.23
C LEU A 30 29.86 25.70 8.66
N GLN A 31 29.12 24.82 9.34
CA GLN A 31 29.69 23.58 9.88
C GLN A 31 30.05 22.56 8.80
N ALA A 32 29.28 22.50 7.70
CA ALA A 32 29.59 21.65 6.56
C ALA A 32 30.81 22.19 5.79
N ALA A 33 30.91 23.52 5.65
CA ALA A 33 32.07 24.18 5.05
C ALA A 33 33.35 23.96 5.86
N LEU A 34 33.29 24.02 7.19
CA LEU A 34 34.42 23.72 8.07
C LEU A 34 34.89 22.26 7.94
N GLU A 35 33.97 21.29 7.87
CA GLU A 35 34.33 19.87 7.69
C GLU A 35 35.03 19.64 6.35
N TRP A 36 34.57 20.29 5.28
CA TRP A 36 35.21 20.21 3.96
C TRP A 36 36.61 20.81 3.94
N ILE A 37 36.83 21.96 4.60
CA ILE A 37 38.13 22.64 4.69
C ILE A 37 39.14 21.79 5.46
N VAL A 38 38.70 21.09 6.52
CA VAL A 38 39.56 20.18 7.29
C VAL A 38 40.00 18.99 6.45
N ASP A 39 39.10 18.45 5.61
CA ASP A 39 39.42 17.33 4.72
C ASP A 39 40.25 17.75 3.48
N HIS A 40 40.23 19.04 3.13
CA HIS A 40 40.94 19.60 1.99
C HIS A 40 41.73 20.85 2.39
N PRO A 41 42.84 20.71 3.16
CA PRO A 41 43.64 21.84 3.57
C PRO A 41 44.14 22.65 2.35
N PRO A 42 44.28 23.97 2.46
CA PRO A 42 44.75 24.81 1.36
C PRO A 42 46.15 24.35 0.92
N GLU A 43 46.27 23.85 -0.32
CA GLU A 43 47.58 23.71 -0.97
C GLU A 43 48.22 25.09 -1.04
N GLU A 44 49.32 25.30 -0.30
CA GLU A 44 50.14 26.50 -0.42
C GLU A 44 50.71 26.57 -1.85
N LYS A 45 50.04 27.33 -2.71
CA LYS A 45 50.62 27.88 -3.93
C LYS A 45 50.71 29.39 -3.73
N GLU A 46 51.95 29.86 -3.76
CA GLU A 46 52.44 31.25 -3.78
C GLU A 46 51.51 32.23 -4.53
N PRO A 47 51.50 33.53 -4.13
CA PRO A 47 50.50 34.48 -4.57
C PRO A 47 50.69 34.92 -6.04
N ALA A 48 49.60 35.45 -6.58
CA ALA A 48 49.45 36.25 -7.81
C ALA A 48 49.14 35.50 -9.12
N LYS A 49 47.86 35.53 -9.49
CA LYS A 49 47.41 36.05 -10.79
C LYS A 49 46.15 36.90 -10.60
N THR A 50 46.39 38.18 -10.33
CA THR A 50 45.50 39.29 -10.65
C THR A 50 45.04 39.17 -12.11
N SER A 51 43.73 39.05 -12.30
CA SER A 51 43.13 39.08 -13.63
C SER A 51 43.03 40.53 -14.10
N THR A 52 43.70 40.80 -15.22
CA THR A 52 43.64 42.00 -16.04
C THR A 52 42.22 42.51 -16.23
N ILE A 53 41.97 43.77 -15.86
CA ILE A 53 40.94 44.62 -16.45
C ILE A 53 41.68 45.84 -17.01
N GLU A 54 41.61 46.02 -18.32
CA GLU A 54 42.03 47.24 -19.00
C GLU A 54 41.01 48.35 -18.73
N GLY A 55 41.50 49.48 -18.24
CA GLY A 55 40.70 50.67 -17.93
C GLY A 55 41.60 51.80 -17.46
N ASP A 56 42.12 52.54 -18.43
CA ASP A 56 42.89 53.78 -18.34
C ASP A 56 42.25 54.80 -17.37
N LEU A 57 43.05 55.37 -16.45
CA LEU A 57 43.14 56.80 -16.10
C LEU A 57 44.13 57.03 -14.93
N SER A 58 44.84 58.15 -15.04
CA SER A 58 46.08 58.54 -14.37
C SER A 58 45.95 58.97 -12.90
N ALA A 59 47.01 58.80 -12.10
CA ALA A 59 47.66 59.84 -11.27
C ALA A 59 48.44 59.24 -10.07
N ASP A 60 49.63 59.80 -9.84
CA ASP A 60 50.59 59.56 -8.76
C ASP A 60 50.02 59.45 -7.33
N GLN A 61 50.53 58.51 -6.52
CA GLN A 61 51.14 58.73 -5.19
C GLN A 61 51.31 57.40 -4.40
N GLU A 62 52.53 57.13 -3.92
CA GLU A 62 52.78 56.19 -2.81
C GLU A 62 52.20 56.70 -1.49
N PRO A 63 51.77 55.81 -0.58
CA PRO A 63 52.15 55.98 0.82
C PRO A 63 52.51 54.66 1.57
N PRO A 64 53.16 54.77 2.75
CA PRO A 64 54.01 53.71 3.30
C PRO A 64 53.34 52.80 4.34
N LEU A 65 53.96 51.63 4.53
CA LEU A 65 53.73 50.68 5.63
C LEU A 65 53.74 51.37 7.00
N THR A 66 52.66 51.19 7.77
CA THR A 66 52.65 51.45 9.22
C THR A 66 52.17 50.22 9.98
N ALA A 67 52.93 49.90 11.04
CA ALA A 67 52.78 48.73 11.89
C ALA A 67 51.42 48.69 12.59
N LEU A 68 50.72 47.55 12.46
CA LEU A 68 49.46 47.28 13.14
C LEU A 68 49.73 47.00 14.64
N VAL A 69 49.59 48.04 15.46
CA VAL A 69 49.62 47.93 16.92
C VAL A 69 48.30 47.30 17.36
N CYS A 70 48.35 46.10 17.93
CA CYS A 70 47.19 45.40 18.49
C CYS A 70 46.78 46.11 19.81
N GLN A 71 45.84 47.06 19.73
CA GLN A 71 45.29 47.78 20.88
C GLN A 71 44.24 46.90 21.57
N SER A 72 44.40 46.64 22.87
CA SER A 72 43.39 45.93 23.67
C SER A 72 42.49 46.94 24.40
N TYR A 73 41.21 46.63 24.52
CA TYR A 73 40.22 47.50 25.15
C TYR A 73 39.73 46.89 26.46
N LYS A 74 39.56 47.69 27.51
CA LYS A 74 38.97 47.24 28.79
C LYS A 74 37.63 47.91 29.01
N CYS A 75 36.61 47.15 29.38
CA CYS A 75 35.34 47.71 29.83
C CYS A 75 35.49 48.21 31.26
N GLU A 76 35.23 49.48 31.53
CA GLU A 76 35.36 50.06 32.87
C GLU A 76 34.21 49.66 33.80
N ASP A 77 33.05 49.31 33.23
CA ASP A 77 31.85 48.95 33.98
C ASP A 77 31.94 47.52 34.57
N CYS A 78 32.72 46.62 33.93
CA CYS A 78 32.87 45.24 34.41
C CYS A 78 34.29 44.68 34.40
N GLY A 79 35.29 45.49 34.04
CA GLY A 79 36.71 45.13 34.05
C GLY A 79 37.13 44.04 33.06
N LYS A 80 36.29 43.69 32.06
CA LYS A 80 36.64 42.67 31.06
C LYS A 80 37.57 43.26 30.00
N GLN A 81 38.68 42.57 29.74
CA GLN A 81 39.57 42.85 28.61
C GLN A 81 39.02 42.24 27.33
N LEU A 82 39.02 43.02 26.27
CA LEU A 82 38.51 42.74 24.94
C LEU A 82 39.66 42.97 23.96
N LYS A 83 39.80 42.06 23.00
CA LYS A 83 40.95 41.99 22.11
C LYS A 83 40.73 42.71 20.78
N SER A 84 39.47 42.92 20.39
CA SER A 84 39.08 43.59 19.15
C SER A 84 37.86 44.49 19.37
N GLU A 85 37.66 45.44 18.46
CA GLU A 85 36.48 46.31 18.43
C GLU A 85 35.17 45.51 18.22
N GLU A 86 35.24 44.36 17.55
CA GLU A 86 34.12 43.43 17.40
C GLU A 86 33.71 42.81 18.73
N GLU A 87 34.67 42.45 19.60
CA GLU A 87 34.38 41.99 20.96
C GLU A 87 33.77 43.10 21.82
N ILE A 88 34.12 44.37 21.60
CA ILE A 88 33.46 45.54 22.22
C ILE A 88 32.01 45.62 21.81
N GLN A 89 31.73 45.50 20.51
CA GLN A 89 30.37 45.58 19.99
C GLN A 89 29.49 44.44 20.53
N VAL A 90 30.03 43.21 20.58
CA VAL A 90 29.34 42.05 21.17
C VAL A 90 29.17 42.20 22.69
N HIS A 91 30.18 42.72 23.39
CA HIS A 91 30.09 42.98 24.82
C HIS A 91 29.03 44.04 25.12
N SER A 92 29.08 45.17 24.40
CA SER A 92 28.11 46.26 24.51
C SER A 92 26.68 45.77 24.21
N ALA A 93 26.50 44.96 23.17
CA ALA A 93 25.19 44.39 22.83
C ALA A 93 24.66 43.40 23.89
N ARG A 94 25.54 42.64 24.54
CA ARG A 94 25.15 41.59 25.51
C ARG A 94 24.99 42.10 26.93
N THR A 95 25.81 43.06 27.36
CA THR A 95 25.83 43.57 28.74
C THR A 95 25.38 45.02 28.87
N GLY A 96 25.22 45.76 27.76
CA GLY A 96 24.78 47.15 27.76
C GLY A 96 25.84 48.15 28.24
N HIS A 97 27.09 47.71 28.39
CA HIS A 97 28.19 48.58 28.81
C HIS A 97 28.71 49.40 27.62
N ALA A 98 29.03 50.66 27.86
CA ALA A 98 29.45 51.61 26.82
C ALA A 98 30.79 52.28 27.15
N ASN A 99 31.30 52.12 28.38
CA ASN A 99 32.55 52.74 28.79
C ASN A 99 33.72 51.78 28.59
N PHE A 100 34.46 51.99 27.50
CA PHE A 100 35.64 51.20 27.15
C PHE A 100 36.87 52.11 27.11
N SER A 101 37.92 51.75 27.82
CA SER A 101 39.21 52.43 27.73
C SER A 101 40.24 51.59 26.98
N GLU A 102 41.03 52.25 26.14
CA GLU A 102 42.17 51.65 25.47
C GLU A 102 43.26 51.37 26.51
N SER A 103 43.56 50.09 26.71
CA SER A 103 44.66 49.64 27.57
C SER A 103 45.79 49.10 26.70
N ALA A 104 46.97 49.76 26.76
CA ALA A 104 48.21 49.31 26.12
C ALA A 104 48.82 48.03 26.74
N ASP A 105 48.07 47.36 27.63
CA ASP A 105 48.44 46.08 28.19
C ASP A 105 48.20 44.98 27.16
N THR A 106 49.28 44.55 26.50
CA THR A 106 49.25 43.39 25.62
C THR A 106 48.74 42.19 26.40
N VAL A 107 47.51 41.76 26.11
CA VAL A 107 46.97 40.51 26.63
C VAL A 107 47.98 39.43 26.27
N LYS A 108 48.64 38.86 27.29
CA LYS A 108 49.60 37.78 27.06
C LYS A 108 48.87 36.72 26.23
N PRO A 109 49.32 36.43 25.00
CA PRO A 109 48.69 35.41 24.19
C PRO A 109 48.71 34.13 25.01
N LEU A 110 47.53 33.51 25.17
CA LEU A 110 47.37 32.23 25.85
C LEU A 110 48.53 31.32 25.40
N THR A 111 49.28 30.77 26.35
CA THR A 111 50.49 30.03 26.04
C THR A 111 50.15 28.93 25.04
N GLU A 112 51.07 28.68 24.12
CA GLU A 112 50.85 27.72 23.02
C GLU A 112 50.39 26.34 23.56
N GLU A 113 50.86 25.97 24.74
CA GLU A 113 50.46 24.74 25.46
C GLU A 113 49.00 24.75 25.95
N GLU A 114 48.50 25.89 26.44
CA GLU A 114 47.11 26.02 26.91
C GLU A 114 46.12 25.99 25.74
N LYS A 115 46.49 26.61 24.60
CA LYS A 115 45.72 26.53 23.36
C LYS A 115 45.65 25.09 22.85
N GLN A 116 46.77 24.37 22.84
CA GLN A 116 46.81 22.97 22.42
C GLN A 116 45.99 22.07 23.37
N ALA A 117 46.01 22.31 24.68
CA ALA A 117 45.17 21.59 25.63
C ALA A 117 43.66 21.85 25.40
N GLN A 118 43.29 23.09 25.06
CA GLN A 118 41.91 23.45 24.75
C GLN A 118 41.45 22.82 23.42
N ILE A 119 42.31 22.82 22.40
CA ILE A 119 42.05 22.15 21.11
C ILE A 119 41.86 20.64 21.32
N LYS A 120 42.71 19.99 22.13
CA LYS A 120 42.57 18.56 22.45
C LYS A 120 41.27 18.25 23.20
N ARG A 121 40.88 19.09 24.17
CA ARG A 121 39.57 18.93 24.85
C ARG A 121 38.39 19.08 23.89
N ILE A 122 38.47 20.05 22.97
CA ILE A 122 37.41 20.28 21.99
C ILE A 122 37.36 19.10 21.00
N SER A 123 38.51 18.62 20.51
CA SER A 123 38.56 17.48 19.58
C SER A 123 38.02 16.21 20.21
N GLU A 124 38.43 15.88 21.45
CA GLU A 124 37.91 14.72 22.18
C GLU A 124 36.39 14.80 22.41
N TYR A 125 35.85 15.99 22.67
CA TYR A 125 34.41 16.19 22.82
C TYR A 125 33.67 15.99 21.48
N LEU A 126 34.22 16.49 20.37
CA LEU A 126 33.64 16.31 19.04
C LEU A 126 33.68 14.85 18.59
N GLU A 127 34.78 14.14 18.84
CA GLU A 127 34.91 12.71 18.55
C GLU A 127 33.90 11.88 19.34
N LYS A 128 33.75 12.14 20.65
CA LYS A 128 32.72 11.48 21.49
C LYS A 128 31.31 11.74 20.95
N LYS A 129 31.03 12.97 20.52
CA LYS A 129 29.73 13.35 19.95
C LYS A 129 29.49 12.70 18.57
N LYS A 130 30.53 12.51 17.75
CA LYS A 130 30.44 11.80 16.47
C LYS A 130 30.18 10.30 16.68
N ILE A 131 30.88 9.67 17.62
CA ILE A 131 30.66 8.26 17.99
C ILE A 131 29.24 8.07 18.51
N GLN A 132 28.75 8.94 19.39
CA GLN A 132 27.38 8.88 19.90
C GLN A 132 26.35 8.98 18.77
N ARG A 133 26.51 9.95 17.85
CA ARG A 133 25.61 10.10 16.69
C ARG A 133 25.62 8.86 15.79
N GLN A 134 26.79 8.26 15.55
CA GLN A 134 26.90 7.04 14.74
C GLN A 134 26.23 5.82 15.39
N GLU A 135 26.34 5.67 16.72
CA GLU A 135 25.67 4.60 17.45
C GLU A 135 24.14 4.78 17.44
N GLU A 136 23.65 6.00 17.70
CA GLU A 136 22.22 6.33 17.61
C GLU A 136 21.67 6.07 16.21
N GLU A 137 22.41 6.41 15.16
CA GLU A 137 22.01 6.13 13.78
C GLU A 137 21.98 4.62 13.49
N ARG A 138 22.97 3.84 13.96
CA ARG A 138 22.96 2.37 13.84
C ARG A 138 21.77 1.74 14.56
N VAL A 139 21.48 2.17 15.78
CA VAL A 139 20.32 1.69 16.54
C VAL A 139 19.03 2.02 15.80
N ARG A 140 18.91 3.26 15.29
CA ARG A 140 17.74 3.69 14.50
C ARG A 140 17.55 2.85 13.24
N GLN A 141 18.62 2.54 12.51
CA GLN A 141 18.55 1.67 11.33
C GLN A 141 18.10 0.24 11.67
N ILE A 142 18.60 -0.31 12.79
CA ILE A 142 18.18 -1.64 13.27
C ILE A 142 16.70 -1.62 13.69
N GLU A 143 16.25 -0.56 14.37
CA GLU A 143 14.85 -0.40 14.78
C GLU A 143 13.91 -0.25 13.58
N ASP A 144 14.29 0.55 12.58
CA ASP A 144 13.54 0.73 11.35
C ASP A 144 13.39 -0.59 10.58
N GLU A 145 14.46 -1.39 10.45
CA GLU A 145 14.41 -2.71 9.81
C GLU A 145 13.58 -3.72 10.65
N LYS A 146 13.68 -3.69 11.99
CA LYS A 146 12.82 -4.49 12.87
C LYS A 146 11.34 -4.14 12.68
N ARG A 147 11.01 -2.85 12.66
CA ARG A 147 9.66 -2.33 12.45
C ARG A 147 9.12 -2.74 11.09
N ARG A 148 9.93 -2.66 10.03
CA ARG A 148 9.55 -3.10 8.68
C ARG A 148 9.24 -4.61 8.63
N ARG A 149 10.04 -5.44 9.31
CA ARG A 149 9.77 -6.88 9.42
C ARG A 149 8.52 -7.18 10.25
N GLU A 150 8.31 -6.46 11.34
CA GLU A 150 7.14 -6.61 12.20
C GLU A 150 5.86 -6.19 11.47
N GLN A 151 5.88 -5.06 10.74
CA GLN A 151 4.78 -4.65 9.87
C GLN A 151 4.47 -5.72 8.80
N GLY A 152 5.49 -6.30 8.17
CA GLY A 152 5.27 -7.43 7.25
C GLY A 152 4.62 -8.64 7.93
N LYS A 153 5.11 -9.04 9.11
CA LYS A 153 4.56 -10.16 9.90
C LYS A 153 3.14 -9.89 10.39
N THR A 154 2.85 -8.68 10.85
CA THR A 154 1.53 -8.28 11.34
C THR A 154 0.50 -8.34 10.23
N LEU A 155 0.79 -7.83 9.03
CA LEU A 155 -0.10 -7.93 7.88
C LEU A 155 -0.39 -9.39 7.47
N VAL A 156 0.65 -10.23 7.40
CA VAL A 156 0.49 -11.66 7.07
C VAL A 156 -0.33 -12.37 8.15
N SER A 157 -0.01 -12.16 9.43
CA SER A 157 -0.74 -12.78 10.54
C SER A 157 -2.18 -12.29 10.64
N ALA A 158 -2.46 -11.01 10.35
CA ALA A 158 -3.81 -10.47 10.29
C ALA A 158 -4.63 -11.13 9.17
N LYS A 159 -4.02 -11.37 8.00
CA LYS A 159 -4.68 -12.07 6.90
C LYS A 159 -5.01 -13.53 7.24
N ILE A 160 -4.07 -14.25 7.86
CA ILE A 160 -4.27 -15.63 8.31
C ILE A 160 -5.38 -15.69 9.36
N LYS A 161 -5.34 -14.81 10.38
CA LYS A 161 -6.38 -14.74 11.41
C LYS A 161 -7.76 -14.45 10.84
N PHE A 162 -7.85 -13.53 9.88
CA PHE A 162 -9.11 -13.22 9.21
C PHE A 162 -9.68 -14.45 8.47
N GLN A 163 -8.84 -15.16 7.72
CA GLN A 163 -9.26 -16.39 7.02
C GLN A 163 -9.66 -17.50 8.00
N GLU A 164 -8.92 -17.66 9.11
CA GLU A 164 -9.24 -18.64 10.14
C GLU A 164 -10.57 -18.32 10.84
N GLU A 165 -10.83 -17.05 11.15
CA GLU A 165 -12.09 -16.61 11.75
C GLU A 165 -13.29 -16.79 10.80
N GLU A 166 -13.11 -16.51 9.51
CA GLU A 166 -14.12 -16.76 8.48
C GLU A 166 -14.43 -18.27 8.36
N MET A 167 -13.40 -19.12 8.26
CA MET A 167 -13.57 -20.57 8.25
C MET A 167 -14.23 -21.09 9.52
N ARG A 168 -13.85 -20.55 10.70
CA ARG A 168 -14.46 -20.91 11.98
C ARG A 168 -15.95 -20.56 11.99
N ARG A 169 -16.32 -19.37 11.53
CA ARG A 169 -17.71 -18.92 11.46
C ARG A 169 -18.55 -19.81 10.53
N VAL A 170 -18.01 -20.16 9.36
CA VAL A 170 -18.69 -21.08 8.41
C VAL A 170 -18.83 -22.47 9.00
N ALA A 171 -17.80 -22.98 9.70
CA ALA A 171 -17.85 -24.27 10.37
C ALA A 171 -18.90 -24.29 11.50
N GLU A 172 -19.00 -23.22 12.29
CA GLU A 172 -19.99 -23.09 13.35
C GLU A 172 -21.42 -23.02 12.78
N GLN A 173 -21.64 -22.23 11.73
CA GLN A 173 -22.93 -22.16 11.02
C GLN A 173 -23.33 -23.53 10.47
N THR A 174 -22.42 -24.21 9.78
CA THR A 174 -22.67 -25.56 9.24
C THR A 174 -22.97 -26.57 10.36
N ARG A 175 -22.27 -26.47 11.50
CA ARG A 175 -22.53 -27.35 12.65
C ARG A 175 -23.91 -27.07 13.26
N ARG A 176 -24.30 -25.81 13.35
CA ARG A 176 -25.60 -25.37 13.85
C ARG A 176 -26.73 -25.83 12.93
N GLU A 177 -26.62 -25.57 11.63
CA GLU A 177 -27.59 -26.02 10.62
C GLU A 177 -27.76 -27.54 10.64
N LYS A 178 -26.65 -28.31 10.68
CA LYS A 178 -26.71 -29.78 10.82
C LYS A 178 -27.39 -30.23 12.11
N ALA A 179 -27.19 -29.51 13.22
CA ALA A 179 -27.84 -29.83 14.48
C ALA A 179 -29.34 -29.51 14.46
N GLU A 180 -29.73 -28.37 13.88
CA GLU A 180 -31.12 -27.96 13.70
C GLU A 180 -31.86 -28.91 12.74
N ASP A 181 -31.24 -29.29 11.62
CA ASP A 181 -31.78 -30.31 10.69
C ASP A 181 -31.94 -31.66 11.35
N LYS A 182 -30.96 -32.09 12.15
CA LYS A 182 -31.05 -33.35 12.90
C LYS A 182 -32.19 -33.29 13.91
N ALA A 183 -32.30 -32.20 14.66
CA ALA A 183 -33.38 -32.00 15.62
C ALA A 183 -34.76 -31.94 14.93
N TYR A 184 -34.86 -31.30 13.77
CA TYR A 184 -36.09 -31.27 12.97
C TYR A 184 -36.50 -32.66 12.49
N ARG A 185 -35.55 -33.42 11.93
CA ARG A 185 -35.79 -34.82 11.51
C ARG A 185 -36.21 -35.71 12.68
N GLU A 186 -35.61 -35.50 13.85
CA GLU A 186 -35.97 -36.25 15.07
C GLU A 186 -37.38 -35.89 15.56
N ARG A 187 -37.75 -34.60 15.56
CA ARG A 187 -39.11 -34.16 15.88
C ARG A 187 -40.15 -34.75 14.92
N LEU A 188 -39.89 -34.72 13.62
CA LEU A 188 -40.79 -35.29 12.61
C LEU A 188 -40.91 -36.81 12.79
N ARG A 189 -39.80 -37.50 13.07
CA ARG A 189 -39.83 -38.94 13.35
C ARG A 189 -40.64 -39.26 14.61
N ALA A 190 -40.50 -38.46 15.66
CA ALA A 190 -41.27 -38.62 16.89
C ALA A 190 -42.77 -38.39 16.64
N GLU A 191 -43.14 -37.39 15.84
CA GLU A 191 -44.52 -37.13 15.45
C GLU A 191 -45.13 -38.29 14.66
N ILE A 192 -44.42 -38.81 13.66
CA ILE A 192 -44.85 -40.00 12.89
C ILE A 192 -45.00 -41.22 13.82
N ALA A 193 -44.10 -41.39 14.79
CA ALA A 193 -44.18 -42.49 15.74
C ALA A 193 -45.42 -42.40 16.63
N ARG A 194 -45.72 -41.21 17.19
CA ARG A 194 -46.94 -40.97 17.97
C ARG A 194 -48.20 -41.20 17.15
N ASP A 195 -48.27 -40.68 15.93
CA ASP A 195 -49.41 -40.87 15.03
C ASP A 195 -49.61 -42.35 14.67
N ARG A 196 -48.51 -43.09 14.47
CA ARG A 196 -48.55 -44.52 14.19
C ARG A 196 -49.03 -45.31 15.39
N GLU A 197 -48.56 -44.99 16.59
CA GLU A 197 -49.01 -45.59 17.84
C GLU A 197 -50.49 -45.31 18.11
N GLU A 198 -50.95 -44.06 17.92
CA GLU A 198 -52.37 -43.71 18.07
C GLU A 198 -53.24 -44.47 17.07
N LYS A 199 -52.82 -44.57 15.79
CA LYS A 199 -53.54 -45.36 14.78
C LYS A 199 -53.58 -46.85 15.14
N MET A 200 -52.46 -47.41 15.63
CA MET A 200 -52.44 -48.81 16.07
C MET A 200 -53.33 -49.03 17.29
N ALA A 201 -53.36 -48.10 18.25
CA ALA A 201 -54.25 -48.17 19.41
C ALA A 201 -55.73 -48.08 19.02
N ARG A 202 -56.10 -47.12 18.14
CA ARG A 202 -57.47 -46.99 17.60
C ARG A 202 -57.89 -48.22 16.81
N ALA A 203 -57.00 -48.77 15.97
CA ALA A 203 -57.28 -49.99 15.21
C ALA A 203 -57.42 -51.21 16.12
N ALA A 204 -56.62 -51.33 17.18
CA ALA A 204 -56.75 -52.38 18.18
C ALA A 204 -58.06 -52.28 18.97
N ALA A 205 -58.46 -51.06 19.37
CA ALA A 205 -59.75 -50.81 20.02
C ALA A 205 -60.92 -51.18 19.09
N ALA A 206 -60.90 -50.73 17.83
CA ALA A 206 -61.93 -51.06 16.84
C ALA A 206 -62.01 -52.58 16.56
N LYS A 207 -60.86 -53.28 16.55
CA LYS A 207 -60.83 -54.75 16.40
C LYS A 207 -61.36 -55.49 17.63
N ALA A 208 -61.13 -54.96 18.84
CA ALA A 208 -61.72 -55.49 20.05
C ALA A 208 -63.25 -55.33 20.04
N GLU A 209 -63.76 -54.15 19.63
CA GLU A 209 -65.19 -53.90 19.45
C GLU A 209 -65.81 -54.78 18.35
N ALA A 210 -65.11 -55.02 17.24
CA ALA A 210 -65.56 -55.90 16.16
C ALA A 210 -65.56 -57.41 16.53
N SER A 211 -64.92 -57.81 17.62
CA SER A 211 -64.90 -59.21 18.09
C SER A 211 -66.08 -59.59 19.00
N GLY A 212 -66.96 -58.64 19.31
CA GLY A 212 -68.23 -58.86 20.03
C GLY A 212 -69.45 -58.63 19.15
N SER A 213 -69.80 -59.62 18.30
CA SER A 213 -71.14 -59.92 17.71
C SER A 213 -71.06 -60.28 16.20
N PRO A 214 -71.72 -61.37 15.71
CA PRO A 214 -71.58 -61.85 14.33
C PRO A 214 -72.81 -61.63 13.41
N LEU A 215 -72.53 -61.67 12.09
CA LEU A 215 -73.38 -61.93 10.90
C LEU A 215 -74.14 -60.75 10.20
N PRO A 216 -74.46 -60.83 8.88
CA PRO A 216 -73.65 -61.19 7.70
C PRO A 216 -74.03 -60.28 6.46
N PRO A 217 -73.80 -60.60 5.16
CA PRO A 217 -73.21 -59.64 4.20
C PRO A 217 -74.03 -59.39 2.91
N SER A 218 -73.43 -58.62 1.98
CA SER A 218 -73.61 -58.63 0.50
C SER A 218 -74.38 -57.44 -0.12
N PRO A 219 -74.24 -57.17 -1.44
CA PRO A 219 -72.96 -56.96 -2.16
C PRO A 219 -73.05 -55.87 -3.29
N VAL A 220 -71.88 -55.62 -3.90
CA VAL A 220 -71.62 -55.08 -5.27
C VAL A 220 -72.02 -53.64 -5.60
N HIS A 221 -71.04 -52.81 -5.98
CA HIS A 221 -70.91 -52.19 -7.33
C HIS A 221 -69.72 -51.21 -7.37
N GLN A 222 -68.59 -51.70 -7.89
CA GLN A 222 -67.71 -50.95 -8.80
C GLN A 222 -67.62 -51.81 -10.08
N PRO A 223 -67.44 -51.24 -11.28
CA PRO A 223 -66.10 -50.85 -11.74
C PRO A 223 -66.18 -49.60 -12.67
N VAL A 224 -65.17 -48.94 -13.22
CA VAL A 224 -63.79 -49.22 -13.64
C VAL A 224 -63.11 -47.84 -13.72
N ALA A 225 -62.05 -47.57 -12.94
CA ALA A 225 -61.10 -46.52 -13.28
C ALA A 225 -59.83 -47.22 -13.75
N ALA A 226 -59.56 -47.11 -15.04
CA ALA A 226 -58.45 -47.77 -15.70
C ALA A 226 -57.11 -47.30 -15.11
N THR A 227 -56.42 -48.22 -14.43
CA THR A 227 -54.98 -48.28 -14.45
C THR A 227 -54.53 -48.74 -15.84
N THR A 228 -53.77 -47.91 -16.54
CA THR A 228 -52.77 -48.43 -17.49
C THR A 228 -51.44 -47.70 -17.29
N PRO A 229 -50.33 -48.45 -17.19
CA PRO A 229 -48.99 -47.94 -17.08
C PRO A 229 -48.44 -47.65 -18.48
N LYS A 230 -47.79 -46.51 -18.67
CA LYS A 230 -46.71 -46.36 -19.65
C LYS A 230 -45.65 -45.44 -19.06
N ASN A 231 -44.61 -46.06 -18.53
CA ASN A 231 -43.27 -45.48 -18.52
C ASN A 231 -42.91 -45.16 -19.97
N ALA A 232 -43.26 -43.96 -20.43
CA ALA A 232 -42.48 -43.27 -21.43
C ALA A 232 -41.40 -42.50 -20.65
N PRO A 233 -40.14 -42.43 -21.12
CA PRO A 233 -39.23 -41.45 -20.59
C PRO A 233 -39.83 -40.09 -20.91
N THR A 234 -40.55 -39.49 -19.96
CA THR A 234 -40.83 -38.06 -19.97
C THR A 234 -39.48 -37.39 -19.95
N TYR A 235 -39.02 -36.98 -21.13
CA TYR A 235 -37.96 -36.00 -21.26
C TYR A 235 -38.53 -34.73 -20.61
N SER A 236 -38.30 -34.56 -19.31
CA SER A 236 -38.66 -33.34 -18.60
C SER A 236 -37.98 -32.22 -19.36
N ARG A 237 -38.76 -31.30 -19.93
CA ARG A 237 -38.19 -30.10 -20.57
C ARG A 237 -37.26 -29.45 -19.55
N PRO A 238 -35.97 -29.31 -19.85
CA PRO A 238 -35.04 -28.74 -18.88
C PRO A 238 -35.51 -27.33 -18.58
N THR A 239 -35.71 -26.98 -17.30
CA THR A 239 -36.18 -25.64 -16.90
C THR A 239 -35.07 -24.58 -17.02
N GLU A 240 -33.83 -25.03 -17.10
CA GLU A 240 -32.62 -24.22 -17.14
C GLU A 240 -31.68 -24.72 -18.23
N CYS A 241 -30.93 -23.79 -18.81
CA CYS A 241 -30.01 -24.03 -19.91
C CYS A 241 -28.65 -23.44 -19.54
N ARG A 242 -27.66 -24.31 -19.23
CA ARG A 242 -26.32 -23.87 -18.82
C ARG A 242 -25.39 -23.79 -20.01
N LEU A 243 -24.89 -22.60 -20.32
CA LEU A 243 -23.98 -22.38 -21.43
C LEU A 243 -22.58 -22.05 -20.92
N GLN A 244 -21.58 -22.72 -21.48
CA GLN A 244 -20.17 -22.36 -21.31
C GLN A 244 -19.64 -21.79 -22.62
N VAL A 245 -19.37 -20.50 -22.63
CA VAL A 245 -18.84 -19.78 -23.80
C VAL A 245 -17.33 -19.60 -23.64
N ARG A 246 -16.57 -20.19 -24.55
CA ARG A 246 -15.12 -20.06 -24.63
C ARG A 246 -14.79 -18.85 -25.49
N THR A 247 -14.18 -17.84 -24.89
CA THR A 247 -13.60 -16.69 -25.60
C THR A 247 -12.23 -17.08 -26.18
N PRO A 248 -11.76 -16.41 -27.26
CA PRO A 248 -10.47 -16.72 -27.89
C PRO A 248 -9.28 -16.31 -27.01
N THR A 249 -9.52 -15.38 -26.08
CA THR A 249 -8.59 -14.93 -25.07
C THR A 249 -9.32 -14.97 -23.73
N GLY A 250 -8.73 -15.55 -22.68
CA GLY A 250 -9.27 -15.48 -21.32
C GLY A 250 -10.03 -16.72 -20.80
N GLN A 251 -10.72 -16.51 -19.66
CA GLN A 251 -11.48 -17.53 -18.93
C GLN A 251 -12.83 -17.81 -19.62
N PRO A 252 -13.33 -19.06 -19.62
CA PRO A 252 -14.63 -19.37 -20.19
C PRO A 252 -15.75 -18.72 -19.37
N VAL A 253 -16.63 -18.02 -20.07
CA VAL A 253 -17.82 -17.38 -19.48
C VAL A 253 -18.90 -18.45 -19.29
N VAL A 254 -19.31 -18.70 -18.05
CA VAL A 254 -20.38 -19.65 -17.72
C VAL A 254 -21.61 -18.88 -17.28
N ALA A 255 -22.77 -19.18 -17.89
CA ALA A 255 -24.04 -18.57 -17.52
C ALA A 255 -25.21 -19.53 -17.66
N THR A 256 -26.26 -19.27 -16.89
CA THR A 256 -27.50 -20.05 -16.89
C THR A 256 -28.61 -19.18 -17.46
N PHE A 257 -29.26 -19.68 -18.50
CA PHE A 257 -30.36 -19.02 -19.20
C PHE A 257 -31.63 -19.87 -19.12
N LYS A 258 -32.79 -19.28 -19.44
CA LYS A 258 -34.03 -20.04 -19.61
C LYS A 258 -34.08 -20.65 -21.01
N PRO A 259 -34.72 -21.82 -21.21
CA PRO A 259 -34.85 -22.45 -22.52
C PRO A 259 -35.54 -21.57 -23.57
N SER A 260 -36.46 -20.70 -23.14
CA SER A 260 -37.21 -19.77 -23.98
C SER A 260 -36.45 -18.49 -24.35
N GLU A 261 -35.25 -18.27 -23.79
CA GLU A 261 -34.45 -17.09 -24.12
C GLU A 261 -33.88 -17.20 -25.55
N PRO A 262 -33.80 -16.10 -26.30
CA PRO A 262 -33.17 -16.08 -27.61
C PRO A 262 -31.64 -16.15 -27.50
N LEU A 263 -30.97 -16.68 -28.53
CA LEU A 263 -29.51 -16.72 -28.59
C LEU A 263 -28.88 -15.31 -28.57
N SER A 264 -29.59 -14.28 -29.00
CA SER A 264 -29.17 -12.87 -28.91
C SER A 264 -28.90 -12.40 -27.47
N ALA A 265 -29.65 -12.89 -26.48
CA ALA A 265 -29.42 -12.58 -25.06
C ALA A 265 -28.06 -13.12 -24.59
N VAL A 266 -27.66 -14.28 -25.10
CA VAL A 266 -26.34 -14.87 -24.82
C VAL A 266 -25.22 -14.03 -25.44
N VAL A 267 -25.42 -13.52 -26.66
CA VAL A 267 -24.43 -12.63 -27.31
C VAL A 267 -24.23 -11.33 -26.52
N LEU A 268 -25.32 -10.71 -26.06
CA LEU A 268 -25.26 -9.52 -25.19
C LEU A 268 -24.53 -9.81 -23.88
N TYR A 269 -24.81 -10.94 -23.25
CA TYR A 269 -24.13 -11.33 -22.02
C TYR A 269 -22.62 -11.54 -22.23
N VAL A 270 -22.26 -12.21 -23.32
CA VAL A 270 -20.85 -12.44 -23.71
C VAL A 270 -20.15 -11.12 -24.05
N SER A 271 -20.85 -10.17 -24.67
CA SER A 271 -20.27 -8.88 -25.05
C SER A 271 -19.94 -7.99 -23.83
N GLN A 272 -20.72 -8.11 -22.77
CA GLN A 272 -20.48 -7.42 -21.49
C GLN A 272 -19.38 -8.09 -20.66
N GLN A 273 -19.27 -9.42 -20.71
CA GLN A 273 -18.30 -10.21 -19.94
C GLN A 273 -17.00 -10.49 -20.71
N TRP A 274 -16.78 -9.80 -21.84
CA TRP A 274 -15.63 -10.07 -22.70
C TRP A 274 -14.31 -9.64 -22.01
N PRO A 275 -13.32 -10.53 -21.89
CA PRO A 275 -12.08 -10.24 -21.19
C PRO A 275 -11.24 -9.23 -21.96
N GLY A 276 -10.91 -8.11 -21.32
CA GLY A 276 -10.14 -7.01 -21.92
C GLY A 276 -10.96 -6.04 -22.77
N ALA A 277 -12.30 -6.10 -22.70
CA ALA A 277 -13.16 -5.15 -23.39
C ALA A 277 -13.05 -3.72 -22.83
N PRO A 278 -13.26 -2.69 -23.67
CA PRO A 278 -13.43 -1.31 -23.20
C PRO A 278 -14.65 -1.20 -22.27
N PRO A 279 -14.76 -0.12 -21.46
CA PRO A 279 -15.83 0.05 -20.47
C PRO A 279 -17.27 -0.01 -21.04
N ASN A 280 -17.43 0.11 -22.36
CA ASN A 280 -18.72 0.01 -23.05
C ASN A 280 -19.02 -1.40 -23.61
N GLY A 281 -18.17 -2.40 -23.35
CA GLY A 281 -18.29 -3.75 -23.91
C GLY A 281 -17.83 -3.85 -25.37
N VAL A 282 -17.89 -5.05 -25.94
CA VAL A 282 -17.64 -5.30 -27.36
C VAL A 282 -18.97 -5.19 -28.13
N ASP A 283 -18.95 -4.72 -29.37
CA ASP A 283 -20.15 -4.67 -30.21
C ASP A 283 -20.69 -6.08 -30.50
N THR A 284 -21.99 -6.29 -30.30
CA THR A 284 -22.63 -7.61 -30.49
C THR A 284 -22.53 -8.14 -31.90
N ARG A 285 -22.39 -7.26 -32.90
CA ARG A 285 -22.26 -7.62 -34.33
C ARG A 285 -20.87 -8.16 -34.68
N GLU A 286 -19.87 -7.87 -33.85
CA GLU A 286 -18.51 -8.34 -34.04
C GLU A 286 -18.29 -9.73 -33.41
N ILE A 287 -19.27 -10.24 -32.66
CA ILE A 287 -19.21 -11.51 -31.95
C ILE A 287 -19.96 -12.58 -32.74
N THR A 288 -19.24 -13.62 -33.17
CA THR A 288 -19.82 -14.82 -33.79
C THR A 288 -19.75 -16.00 -32.84
N LEU A 289 -20.89 -16.66 -32.59
CA LEU A 289 -20.95 -17.88 -31.78
C LEU A 289 -20.91 -19.14 -32.66
N GLN A 290 -20.20 -20.16 -32.21
CA GLN A 290 -20.10 -21.46 -32.88
C GLN A 290 -20.15 -22.61 -31.87
N THR A 291 -20.84 -23.72 -32.19
CA THR A 291 -20.76 -24.96 -31.40
C THR A 291 -19.44 -25.71 -31.65
N THR A 292 -19.00 -26.52 -30.69
CA THR A 292 -17.79 -27.34 -30.82
C THR A 292 -18.02 -28.63 -31.59
N PHE A 293 -19.13 -29.34 -31.35
CA PHE A 293 -19.45 -30.60 -32.05
C PHE A 293 -20.97 -30.89 -32.04
N PRO A 294 -21.61 -31.15 -33.19
CA PRO A 294 -21.11 -30.86 -34.54
C PRO A 294 -20.88 -29.35 -34.71
N THR A 295 -19.89 -28.96 -35.50
CA THR A 295 -19.53 -27.55 -35.68
C THR A 295 -20.60 -26.81 -36.48
N ARG A 296 -21.33 -25.92 -35.82
CA ARG A 296 -22.36 -25.06 -36.42
C ARG A 296 -22.08 -23.61 -36.07
N LYS A 297 -21.97 -22.76 -37.09
CA LYS A 297 -21.85 -21.30 -36.93
C LYS A 297 -23.25 -20.71 -36.89
N PHE A 298 -23.53 -19.90 -35.87
CA PHE A 298 -24.82 -19.24 -35.75
C PHE A 298 -24.82 -17.93 -36.55
N THR A 299 -25.83 -17.76 -37.40
CA THR A 299 -26.08 -16.54 -38.18
C THR A 299 -27.08 -15.63 -37.47
N GLU A 300 -27.34 -14.43 -38.02
CA GLU A 300 -28.31 -13.49 -37.45
C GLU A 300 -29.73 -14.07 -37.33
N GLU A 301 -30.11 -14.96 -38.24
CA GLU A 301 -31.39 -15.68 -38.20
C GLU A 301 -31.48 -16.64 -37.00
N ASP A 302 -30.35 -17.26 -36.62
CA ASP A 302 -30.28 -18.14 -35.45
C ASP A 302 -30.26 -17.33 -34.15
N LEU A 303 -29.82 -16.07 -34.16
CA LEU A 303 -29.84 -15.20 -32.98
C LEU A 303 -31.27 -14.92 -32.47
N GLN A 304 -32.26 -14.98 -33.36
CA GLN A 304 -33.67 -14.75 -33.04
C GLN A 304 -34.39 -16.01 -32.51
N ARG A 305 -33.77 -17.19 -32.64
CA ARG A 305 -34.35 -18.47 -32.18
C ARG A 305 -34.05 -18.71 -30.71
N SER A 306 -34.91 -19.49 -30.04
CA SER A 306 -34.73 -19.85 -28.64
C SER A 306 -33.61 -20.87 -28.45
N LEU A 307 -33.03 -20.93 -27.24
CA LEU A 307 -32.00 -21.91 -26.90
C LEU A 307 -32.51 -23.36 -26.98
N GLU A 308 -33.81 -23.59 -26.73
CA GLU A 308 -34.48 -24.88 -26.91
C GLU A 308 -34.56 -25.28 -28.39
N ASP A 309 -34.96 -24.36 -29.28
CA ASP A 309 -35.07 -24.62 -30.73
C ASP A 309 -33.72 -24.91 -31.38
N LEU A 310 -32.64 -24.33 -30.84
CA LEU A 310 -31.27 -24.56 -31.30
C LEU A 310 -30.64 -25.83 -30.69
N GLY A 311 -31.34 -26.52 -29.79
CA GLY A 311 -30.86 -27.74 -29.15
C GLY A 311 -29.68 -27.53 -28.20
N LEU A 312 -29.57 -26.34 -27.59
CA LEU A 312 -28.45 -25.97 -26.71
C LEU A 312 -28.70 -26.35 -25.24
N CYS A 313 -29.92 -26.76 -24.89
CA CYS A 313 -30.31 -27.15 -23.54
C CYS A 313 -30.29 -28.69 -23.38
N PRO A 314 -29.97 -29.24 -22.19
CA PRO A 314 -29.78 -28.58 -20.89
C PRO A 314 -28.41 -27.93 -20.66
N SER A 315 -27.39 -28.34 -21.41
CA SER A 315 -26.05 -27.76 -21.30
C SER A 315 -25.32 -27.81 -22.64
N ALA A 316 -24.67 -26.72 -23.02
CA ALA A 316 -23.87 -26.66 -24.24
C ALA A 316 -22.58 -25.84 -24.06
N VAL A 317 -21.60 -26.14 -24.90
CA VAL A 317 -20.33 -25.40 -24.99
C VAL A 317 -20.27 -24.68 -26.32
N LEU A 318 -20.11 -23.36 -26.26
CA LEU A 318 -19.99 -22.49 -27.43
C LEU A 318 -18.59 -21.90 -27.47
N MET A 319 -18.10 -21.62 -28.66
CA MET A 319 -16.91 -20.81 -28.91
C MET A 319 -17.36 -19.46 -29.44
N ALA A 320 -16.89 -18.39 -28.82
CA ALA A 320 -17.09 -17.04 -29.31
C ALA A 320 -15.85 -16.61 -30.11
N GLN A 321 -16.06 -16.00 -31.26
CA GLN A 321 -15.03 -15.36 -32.06
C GLN A 321 -15.35 -13.88 -32.16
N HIS A 322 -14.36 -13.02 -31.89
CA HIS A 322 -14.46 -11.59 -32.14
C HIS A 322 -13.77 -11.28 -33.47
N LYS A 323 -14.52 -10.69 -34.40
CA LYS A 323 -14.01 -10.21 -35.68
C LYS A 323 -14.31 -8.71 -35.77
N PRO A 324 -13.32 -7.84 -35.50
CA PRO A 324 -13.53 -6.41 -35.65
C PRO A 324 -13.83 -6.10 -37.12
N VAL A 325 -14.89 -5.32 -37.35
CA VAL A 325 -15.23 -4.84 -38.70
C VAL A 325 -14.41 -3.57 -38.93
N TYR A 326 -13.33 -3.69 -39.69
CA TYR A 326 -12.54 -2.54 -40.16
C TYR A 326 -13.23 -1.81 -41.31
#